data_AF-A0A7J9EFX7-F1
#
_entry.id   AF-A0A7J9EFX7-F1
#
_cell.length_a   1.000
_cell.length_b   1.000
_cell.length_c   1.000
_cell.angle_alpha   90.00
_cell.angle_beta   90.00
_cell.angle_gamma   90.00
#
_symmetry.space_group_name_H-M   'P 1'
#
loop_
_entity.id
_entity.type
_entity.pdbx_description
1 polymer ?
#
loop_
_entity_poly.entity_id
_entity_poly.type
_entity_poly.pdbx_seq_one_letter_code
_entity_poly.pdbx_strand_id
1 'polypeptide(L)'
;MERIRYSCGYVNGIEVDPEERFSWFVCGDFNKILYGYEKTAGVPRDERRMELFRNVLTDCNLVDVGFSRRWFTWERGNLPETNIRERLDRGVANEEWMVMFPKVTIQHLTHSFSDHCPLLVNTKKAAQGVTEKAFKFEAWWKMEESFEEEVKNIWGTSSGNLMQKLDRLKHGLRS
;
A
#
# COMPACT_ATOMS: atom_id res chain seq x y z
N MET A 1 28.13 15.25 25.54
CA MET A 1 27.00 15.93 24.85
C MET A 1 25.77 15.04 24.71
N GLU A 2 25.88 13.75 24.40
CA GLU A 2 24.71 12.86 24.19
C GLU A 2 23.69 12.89 25.33
N ARG A 3 24.13 12.80 26.61
CA ARG A 3 23.21 12.86 27.76
C ARG A 3 22.36 14.13 27.88
N ILE A 4 22.75 15.23 27.24
CA ILE A 4 21.98 16.50 27.25
C ILE A 4 20.94 16.52 26.11
N ARG A 5 21.13 15.73 25.04
CA ARG A 5 20.16 15.63 23.94
C ARG A 5 18.89 14.88 24.37
N TYR A 6 19.05 13.82 25.18
CA TYR A 6 17.94 13.06 25.73
C TYR A 6 17.04 13.86 26.69
N SER A 7 17.59 14.79 27.48
CA SER A 7 16.79 15.65 28.37
C SER A 7 16.06 16.79 27.64
N CYS A 8 16.23 16.92 26.33
CA CYS A 8 15.63 17.96 25.49
C CYS A 8 14.88 17.35 24.29
N GLY A 9 14.47 16.08 24.39
CA GLY A 9 13.61 15.43 23.40
C GLY A 9 14.26 14.98 22.08
N TYR A 10 15.58 15.13 21.89
CA TYR A 10 16.19 14.81 20.59
C TYR A 10 16.57 13.34 20.43
N VAL A 11 15.76 12.59 19.67
CA VAL A 11 16.08 11.24 19.17
C VAL A 11 16.20 11.29 17.65
N ASN A 12 17.36 10.87 17.12
CA ASN A 12 17.65 10.81 15.67
C ASN A 12 17.41 12.10 14.87
N GLY A 13 17.46 13.28 15.51
CA GLY A 13 17.32 14.58 14.86
C GLY A 13 15.88 15.07 14.71
N ILE A 14 14.90 14.34 15.26
CA ILE A 14 13.53 14.81 15.46
C ILE A 14 13.43 15.32 16.90
N GLU A 15 12.68 16.40 17.09
CA GLU A 15 12.30 16.92 18.40
C GLU A 15 11.05 16.16 18.87
N VAL A 16 11.21 15.35 19.92
CA VAL A 16 10.24 14.38 20.42
C VAL A 16 9.99 14.71 21.88
N ASP A 17 8.80 15.18 22.23
CA ASP A 17 8.45 15.40 23.64
C ASP A 17 8.55 14.04 24.39
N PRO A 18 9.36 13.93 25.46
CA PRO A 18 9.55 12.67 26.18
C PRO A 18 8.28 12.18 26.91
N GLU A 19 7.24 13.02 27.06
CA GLU A 19 5.94 12.63 27.62
C GLU A 19 4.87 12.33 26.55
N GLU A 20 5.05 12.75 25.29
CA GLU A 20 4.10 12.41 24.22
C GLU A 20 4.30 10.99 23.69
N ARG A 21 3.26 10.16 23.85
CA ARG A 21 3.12 8.89 23.14
C ARG A 21 2.68 9.12 21.69
N PHE A 22 3.63 9.44 20.82
CA PHE A 22 3.40 9.58 19.39
C PHE A 22 2.78 8.32 18.79
N SER A 23 1.78 8.48 17.93
CA SER A 23 1.17 7.35 17.20
C SER A 23 1.94 7.09 15.90
N TRP A 24 2.50 5.90 15.75
CA TRP A 24 3.32 5.51 14.60
C TRP A 24 2.66 4.43 13.77
N PHE A 25 2.73 4.60 12.45
CA PHE A 25 2.44 3.57 11.46
C PHE A 25 3.51 3.61 10.37
N VAL A 26 4.11 2.46 10.10
CA VAL A 26 5.17 2.29 9.10
C VAL A 26 4.70 1.24 8.10
N CYS A 27 4.75 1.56 6.81
CA CYS A 27 4.21 0.69 5.76
C CYS A 27 5.07 0.75 4.50
N GLY A 28 5.36 -0.42 3.92
CA GLY A 28 6.16 -0.54 2.69
C GLY A 28 6.93 -1.85 2.65
N ASP A 29 7.90 -1.94 1.73
CA ASP A 29 8.84 -3.06 1.63
C ASP A 29 9.87 -3.02 2.77
N PHE A 30 9.87 -4.04 3.62
CA PHE A 30 10.92 -4.25 4.62
C PHE A 30 12.05 -5.13 4.10
N ASN A 31 11.83 -5.84 2.98
CA ASN A 31 12.71 -6.87 2.42
C ASN A 31 13.10 -7.93 3.48
N LYS A 32 12.13 -8.27 4.34
CA LYS A 32 12.22 -9.23 5.45
C LYS A 32 10.87 -9.94 5.60
N ILE A 33 10.95 -11.21 6.01
CA ILE A 33 9.81 -11.98 6.49
C ILE A 33 9.95 -12.20 8.01
N LEU A 34 8.83 -12.34 8.72
CA LEU A 34 8.82 -12.62 10.17
C LEU A 34 8.94 -14.12 10.47
N TYR A 35 8.46 -14.97 9.58
CA TYR A 35 8.39 -16.42 9.76
C TYR A 35 8.56 -17.17 8.44
N GLY A 36 9.10 -18.38 8.48
CA GLY A 36 9.37 -19.19 7.27
C GLY A 36 8.15 -19.45 6.38
N TYR A 37 6.93 -19.49 6.95
CA TYR A 37 5.68 -19.68 6.19
C TYR A 37 5.25 -18.45 5.37
N GLU A 38 5.87 -17.30 5.57
CA GLU A 38 5.70 -16.12 4.70
C GLU A 38 6.47 -16.24 3.38
N LYS A 39 7.11 -17.40 3.12
CA LYS A 39 7.82 -17.74 1.88
C LYS A 39 7.33 -19.07 1.29
N THR A 40 7.24 -19.14 -0.04
CA THR A 40 7.14 -20.41 -0.79
C THR A 40 8.24 -20.53 -1.82
N ALA A 41 8.79 -21.74 -1.96
CA ALA A 41 9.86 -22.14 -2.87
C ALA A 41 11.22 -21.40 -2.68
N GLY A 42 12.25 -21.92 -3.34
CA GLY A 42 13.63 -21.47 -3.21
C GLY A 42 14.28 -21.83 -1.86
N VAL A 43 15.43 -21.23 -1.58
CA VAL A 43 16.19 -21.44 -0.33
C VAL A 43 15.46 -20.77 0.84
N PRO A 44 15.21 -21.44 1.98
CA PRO A 44 14.64 -20.82 3.18
C PRO A 44 15.42 -19.58 3.65
N ARG A 45 14.73 -18.60 4.24
CA ARG A 45 15.40 -17.45 4.87
C ARG A 45 16.05 -17.90 6.19
N ASP A 46 17.21 -17.30 6.51
CA ASP A 46 17.94 -17.51 7.77
C ASP A 46 17.07 -17.12 8.98
N GLU A 47 16.80 -18.06 9.88
CA GLU A 47 15.97 -17.84 11.08
C GLU A 47 16.51 -16.70 11.94
N ARG A 48 17.83 -16.58 12.09
CA ARG A 48 18.44 -15.48 12.86
C ARG A 48 18.11 -14.11 12.28
N ARG A 49 17.93 -13.99 10.96
CA ARG A 49 17.51 -12.73 10.32
C ARG A 49 16.03 -12.44 10.52
N MET A 50 15.19 -13.48 10.63
CA MET A 50 13.77 -13.34 10.94
C MET A 50 13.58 -12.97 12.42
N GLU A 51 14.33 -13.60 13.32
CA GLU A 51 14.41 -13.27 14.75
C GLU A 51 14.83 -11.82 14.98
N LEU A 52 15.93 -11.36 14.37
CA LEU A 52 16.36 -9.96 14.47
C LEU A 52 15.28 -8.99 13.98
N PHE A 53 14.49 -9.35 12.97
CA PHE A 53 13.39 -8.50 12.51
C PHE A 53 12.20 -8.48 13.50
N ARG A 54 11.85 -9.62 14.09
CA ARG A 54 10.86 -9.68 15.18
C ARG A 54 11.31 -8.84 16.39
N ASN A 55 12.60 -8.89 16.73
CA ASN A 55 13.17 -8.11 17.83
C ASN A 55 13.12 -6.59 17.53
N VAL A 56 13.51 -6.15 16.33
CA VAL A 56 13.42 -4.73 15.94
C VAL A 56 11.98 -4.20 16.02
N LEU A 57 10.98 -4.98 15.61
CA LEU A 57 9.57 -4.59 15.78
C LEU A 57 9.19 -4.50 17.27
N THR A 58 9.63 -5.46 18.09
CA THR A 58 9.41 -5.47 19.55
C THR A 58 10.05 -4.25 20.23
N ASP A 59 11.33 -3.96 19.94
CA ASP A 59 12.08 -2.83 20.50
C ASP A 59 11.45 -1.47 20.13
N CYS A 60 10.75 -1.40 18.99
CA CYS A 60 10.01 -0.21 18.54
C CYS A 60 8.55 -0.16 19.04
N ASN A 61 8.07 -1.14 19.81
CA ASN A 61 6.66 -1.34 20.16
C ASN A 61 5.72 -1.37 18.93
N LEU A 62 6.18 -1.93 17.81
CA LEU A 62 5.42 -2.05 16.56
C LEU A 62 4.88 -3.48 16.37
N VAL A 63 3.59 -3.59 16.10
CA VAL A 63 2.93 -4.87 15.77
C VAL A 63 2.51 -4.91 14.30
N ASP A 64 2.59 -6.09 13.67
CA ASP A 64 2.05 -6.31 12.32
C ASP A 64 0.52 -6.14 12.35
N VAL A 65 0.02 -5.17 11.59
CA VAL A 65 -1.42 -4.83 11.53
C VAL A 65 -2.24 -5.95 10.88
N GLY A 66 -1.58 -6.91 10.24
CA GLY A 66 -2.21 -7.94 9.45
C GLY A 66 -2.67 -7.41 8.08
N PHE A 67 -3.32 -8.27 7.31
CA PHE A 67 -3.70 -7.98 5.93
C PHE A 67 -4.87 -8.86 5.47
N SER A 68 -5.32 -8.63 4.24
CA SER A 68 -6.35 -9.41 3.56
C SER A 68 -6.03 -9.60 2.08
N ARG A 69 -6.72 -10.56 1.45
CA ARG A 69 -6.53 -11.04 0.06
C ARG A 69 -5.29 -11.94 -0.11
N ARG A 70 -4.30 -11.53 -0.93
CA ARG A 70 -3.13 -12.36 -1.27
C ARG A 70 -2.23 -12.54 -0.06
N TRP A 71 -1.64 -13.71 0.12
CA TRP A 71 -0.70 -13.96 1.23
C TRP A 71 0.67 -13.32 1.00
N PHE A 72 1.15 -13.38 -0.25
CA PHE A 72 2.46 -12.86 -0.67
C PHE A 72 2.32 -11.48 -1.30
N THR A 73 3.36 -10.67 -1.16
CA THR A 73 3.45 -9.33 -1.75
C THR A 73 4.51 -9.25 -2.84
N TRP A 74 5.47 -10.17 -2.85
CA TRP A 74 6.52 -10.26 -3.87
C TRP A 74 6.50 -11.65 -4.52
N GLU A 75 6.72 -11.70 -5.85
CA GLU A 75 6.67 -12.92 -6.66
C GLU A 75 7.69 -12.86 -7.81
N ARG A 76 8.53 -13.90 -7.95
CA ARG A 76 9.53 -14.01 -9.02
C ARG A 76 9.62 -15.43 -9.58
N GLY A 77 9.52 -15.55 -10.90
CA GLY A 77 9.64 -16.80 -11.65
C GLY A 77 8.33 -17.15 -12.34
N ASN A 78 8.42 -17.54 -13.62
CA ASN A 78 7.25 -17.67 -14.50
C ASN A 78 6.73 -19.12 -14.60
N LEU A 79 7.44 -20.09 -14.01
CA LEU A 79 7.06 -21.52 -14.00
C LEU A 79 6.72 -21.94 -12.56
N PRO A 80 5.65 -22.73 -12.32
CA PRO A 80 5.21 -23.12 -10.98
C PRO A 80 6.30 -23.72 -10.08
N GLU A 81 7.26 -24.43 -10.66
CA GLU A 81 8.36 -25.13 -9.98
C GLU A 81 9.49 -24.17 -9.54
N THR A 82 9.56 -23.00 -10.18
CA THR A 82 10.60 -21.97 -9.96
C THR A 82 10.04 -20.66 -9.38
N ASN A 83 8.72 -20.58 -9.22
CA ASN A 83 8.01 -19.41 -8.73
C ASN A 83 8.22 -19.26 -7.21
N ILE A 84 9.06 -18.30 -6.85
CA ILE A 84 9.35 -17.94 -5.46
C ILE A 84 8.44 -16.79 -5.07
N ARG A 85 7.77 -16.91 -3.92
CA ARG A 85 6.89 -15.87 -3.37
C ARG A 85 7.20 -15.57 -1.92
N GLU A 86 7.11 -14.30 -1.55
CA GLU A 86 7.40 -13.82 -0.20
C GLU A 86 6.44 -12.68 0.21
N ARG A 87 6.19 -12.52 1.52
CA ARG A 87 5.54 -11.34 2.09
C ARG A 87 6.61 -10.37 2.59
N LEU A 88 7.10 -9.50 1.70
CA LEU A 88 8.17 -8.53 2.03
C LEU A 88 7.58 -7.18 2.48
N ASP A 89 6.40 -6.84 1.94
CA ASP A 89 5.67 -5.62 2.24
C ASP A 89 4.68 -5.86 3.38
N ARG A 90 4.62 -4.94 4.34
CA ARG A 90 3.65 -4.97 5.46
C ARG A 90 3.40 -3.57 6.01
N GLY A 91 2.33 -3.43 6.79
CA GLY A 91 2.11 -2.29 7.67
C GLY A 91 2.26 -2.72 9.12
N VAL A 92 3.02 -1.95 9.90
CA VAL A 92 3.21 -2.14 11.35
C VAL A 92 2.82 -0.86 12.09
N ALA A 93 2.23 -0.98 13.27
CA ALA A 93 1.71 0.13 14.06
C ALA A 93 2.04 -0.03 15.55
N ASN A 94 2.10 1.07 16.30
CA ASN A 94 2.08 1.01 17.76
C ASN A 94 0.63 1.02 18.31
N GLU A 95 0.48 0.77 19.60
CA GLU A 95 -0.81 0.70 20.28
C GLU A 95 -1.62 1.99 20.10
N GLU A 96 -0.98 3.15 20.25
CA GLU A 96 -1.62 4.46 20.11
C GLU A 96 -2.24 4.67 18.73
N TRP A 97 -1.56 4.24 17.65
CA TRP A 97 -2.09 4.33 16.30
C TRP A 97 -3.26 3.34 16.09
N MET A 98 -3.15 2.13 16.63
CA MET A 98 -4.20 1.10 16.55
C MET A 98 -5.47 1.52 17.31
N VAL A 99 -5.34 2.24 18.43
CA VAL A 99 -6.48 2.81 19.18
C VAL A 99 -7.21 3.90 18.38
N MET A 100 -6.49 4.70 17.58
CA MET A 100 -7.13 5.68 16.69
C MET A 100 -7.82 5.05 15.48
N PHE A 101 -7.27 3.95 14.95
CA PHE A 101 -7.79 3.26 13.77
C PHE A 101 -8.14 1.78 14.02
N PRO A 102 -9.05 1.46 14.96
CA PRO A 102 -9.36 0.08 15.38
C PRO A 102 -10.10 -0.75 14.31
N LYS A 103 -10.40 -0.13 13.16
CA LYS A 103 -11.00 -0.77 11.97
C LYS A 103 -10.09 -0.64 10.74
N VAL A 104 -8.80 -0.40 10.94
CA VAL A 104 -7.80 -0.43 9.87
C VAL A 104 -7.89 -1.75 9.12
N THR A 105 -7.77 -1.68 7.80
CA THR A 105 -7.53 -2.86 6.95
C THR A 105 -6.37 -2.58 6.01
N ILE A 106 -5.50 -3.57 5.84
CA ILE A 106 -4.52 -3.60 4.75
C ILE A 106 -4.98 -4.64 3.74
N GLN A 107 -4.96 -4.30 2.45
CA GLN A 107 -5.27 -5.24 1.36
C GLN A 107 -4.08 -5.32 0.41
N HIS A 108 -3.67 -6.54 0.08
CA HIS A 108 -2.67 -6.79 -0.96
C HIS A 108 -3.37 -6.73 -2.32
N LEU A 109 -3.09 -5.69 -3.10
CA LEU A 109 -3.72 -5.48 -4.41
C LEU A 109 -3.03 -6.31 -5.50
N THR A 110 -3.78 -6.64 -6.55
CA THR A 110 -3.22 -7.28 -7.75
C THR A 110 -2.31 -6.30 -8.50
N HIS A 111 -1.10 -6.75 -8.84
CA HIS A 111 -0.21 -6.05 -9.78
C HIS A 111 -0.17 -6.79 -11.13
N SER A 112 0.25 -6.09 -12.18
CA SER A 112 0.49 -6.66 -13.52
C SER A 112 1.88 -6.35 -14.11
N PHE A 113 2.65 -5.43 -13.48
CA PHE A 113 3.89 -4.89 -14.07
C PHE A 113 5.08 -4.77 -13.10
N SER A 114 4.99 -5.24 -11.85
CA SER A 114 5.82 -4.69 -10.76
C SER A 114 6.59 -5.68 -9.87
N ASP A 115 6.34 -6.99 -9.95
CA ASP A 115 6.86 -8.08 -9.08
C ASP A 115 6.48 -7.96 -7.57
N HIS A 116 6.53 -6.76 -6.99
CA HIS A 116 5.82 -6.35 -5.78
C HIS A 116 4.33 -6.04 -6.01
N CYS A 117 3.51 -6.16 -4.95
CA CYS A 117 2.09 -5.87 -4.94
C CYS A 117 1.78 -4.61 -4.09
N PRO A 118 0.94 -3.66 -4.56
CA PRO A 118 0.61 -2.48 -3.78
C PRO A 118 -0.18 -2.80 -2.51
N LEU A 119 0.17 -2.15 -1.40
CA LEU A 119 -0.58 -2.18 -0.15
C LEU A 119 -1.66 -1.09 -0.12
N LEU A 120 -2.93 -1.47 -0.04
CA LEU A 120 -4.03 -0.55 0.22
C LEU A 120 -4.31 -0.49 1.72
N VAL A 121 -3.87 0.58 2.38
CA VAL A 121 -4.21 0.87 3.77
C VAL A 121 -5.51 1.69 3.80
N ASN A 122 -6.53 1.18 4.49
CA ASN A 122 -7.80 1.86 4.68
C ASN A 122 -8.06 2.11 6.16
N THR A 123 -7.98 3.37 6.56
CA THR A 123 -8.22 3.89 7.92
C THR A 123 -9.62 4.50 8.09
N LYS A 124 -10.46 4.50 7.04
CA LYS A 124 -11.79 5.10 7.12
C LYS A 124 -12.63 4.37 8.18
N LYS A 125 -13.10 5.09 9.19
CA LYS A 125 -14.29 4.69 9.96
C LYS A 125 -15.39 4.32 8.96
N ALA A 126 -16.19 3.29 9.27
CA ALA A 126 -17.16 2.70 8.37
C ALA A 126 -18.30 3.68 7.98
N ALA A 127 -17.97 4.66 7.15
CA ALA A 127 -18.89 5.57 6.53
C ALA A 127 -19.57 4.83 5.39
N GLN A 128 -20.88 4.64 5.51
CA GLN A 128 -21.77 4.37 4.39
C GLN A 128 -21.88 5.63 3.51
N GLY A 129 -20.74 6.10 3.00
CA GLY A 129 -20.64 7.15 2.01
C GLY A 129 -20.50 6.50 0.65
N VAL A 130 -21.47 6.73 -0.24
CA VAL A 130 -21.33 6.41 -1.65
C VAL A 130 -20.10 7.17 -2.15
N THR A 131 -18.97 6.47 -2.31
CA THR A 131 -17.86 7.02 -3.09
C THR A 131 -18.35 7.16 -4.51
N GLU A 132 -18.65 8.40 -4.93
CA GLU A 132 -18.70 8.73 -6.34
C GLU A 132 -17.41 8.18 -6.97
N LYS A 133 -17.55 7.18 -7.85
CA LYS A 133 -16.39 6.64 -8.54
C LYS A 133 -15.81 7.78 -9.35
N ALA A 134 -14.60 8.22 -8.97
CA ALA A 134 -13.81 9.11 -9.82
C ALA A 134 -13.66 8.46 -11.20
N PHE A 135 -13.65 9.27 -12.26
CA PHE A 135 -13.36 8.75 -13.59
C PHE A 135 -11.92 8.23 -13.61
N LYS A 136 -11.76 7.01 -14.10
CA LYS A 136 -10.46 6.39 -14.35
C LYS A 136 -10.37 6.17 -15.85
N PHE A 137 -9.26 6.59 -16.42
CA PHE A 137 -8.86 6.17 -17.76
C PHE A 137 -8.06 4.88 -17.62
N GLU A 138 -8.48 3.82 -18.31
CA GLU A 138 -7.78 2.53 -18.28
C GLU A 138 -6.88 2.43 -19.51
N ALA A 139 -5.58 2.15 -19.32
CA ALA A 139 -4.57 2.28 -20.39
C ALA A 139 -4.81 1.37 -21.62
N TRP A 140 -5.44 0.20 -21.42
CA TRP A 140 -5.85 -0.73 -22.47
C TRP A 140 -6.89 -0.17 -23.45
N TRP A 141 -7.68 0.85 -23.09
CA TRP A 141 -8.62 1.48 -24.04
C TRP A 141 -7.88 2.04 -25.26
N LYS A 142 -6.64 2.52 -25.07
CA LYS A 142 -5.80 2.99 -26.18
C LYS A 142 -5.30 1.87 -27.11
N MET A 143 -5.64 0.62 -26.85
CA MET A 143 -5.36 -0.55 -27.70
C MET A 143 -6.60 -0.99 -28.49
N GLU A 144 -7.78 -0.45 -28.20
CA GLU A 144 -8.99 -0.70 -28.99
C GLU A 144 -9.00 0.22 -30.23
N GLU A 145 -9.23 -0.35 -31.40
CA GLU A 145 -9.17 0.38 -32.68
C GLU A 145 -10.21 1.52 -32.76
N SER A 146 -11.37 1.35 -32.10
CA SER A 146 -12.46 2.33 -32.02
C SER A 146 -12.17 3.51 -31.08
N PHE A 147 -11.25 3.38 -30.13
CA PHE A 147 -11.12 4.35 -29.02
C PHE A 147 -10.84 5.78 -29.48
N GLU A 148 -9.97 5.96 -30.48
CA GLU A 148 -9.63 7.31 -30.97
C GLU A 148 -10.81 7.96 -31.72
N GLU A 149 -11.64 7.15 -32.39
CA GLU A 149 -12.86 7.61 -33.05
C GLU A 149 -13.94 7.97 -32.03
N GLU A 150 -14.15 7.13 -31.00
CA GLU A 150 -15.08 7.38 -29.89
C GLU A 150 -14.77 8.71 -29.19
N VAL A 151 -13.49 8.95 -28.85
CA VAL A 151 -13.02 10.21 -28.26
C VAL A 151 -13.29 11.41 -29.16
N LYS A 152 -13.00 11.32 -30.47
CA LYS A 152 -13.25 12.38 -31.44
C LYS A 152 -14.74 12.67 -31.57
N ASN A 153 -15.58 11.64 -31.62
CA ASN A 153 -17.03 11.74 -31.76
C ASN A 153 -17.65 12.42 -30.53
N ILE A 154 -17.32 11.98 -29.32
CA ILE A 154 -17.81 12.61 -28.08
C ILE A 154 -17.32 14.05 -27.97
N TRP A 155 -16.06 14.33 -28.32
CA TRP A 155 -15.50 15.69 -28.25
C TRP A 155 -16.11 16.64 -29.29
N GLY A 156 -16.33 16.17 -30.52
CA GLY A 156 -16.89 16.93 -31.63
C GLY A 156 -18.38 17.24 -31.45
N THR A 157 -19.17 16.26 -30.99
CA THR A 157 -20.60 16.45 -30.67
C THR A 157 -20.83 17.26 -29.40
N SER A 158 -19.83 17.34 -28.51
CA SER A 158 -19.93 18.15 -27.29
C SER A 158 -19.83 19.66 -27.56
N SER A 159 -20.93 20.36 -27.33
CA SER A 159 -21.02 21.81 -27.15
C SER A 159 -20.60 22.28 -25.75
N GLY A 160 -20.11 23.52 -25.62
CA GLY A 160 -19.80 24.17 -24.34
C GLY A 160 -18.32 24.46 -24.11
N ASN A 161 -18.00 24.91 -22.89
CA ASN A 161 -16.63 25.21 -22.48
C ASN A 161 -15.81 23.93 -22.20
N LEU A 162 -14.50 24.10 -21.95
CA LEU A 162 -13.57 22.99 -21.72
C LEU A 162 -14.04 22.02 -20.62
N MET A 163 -14.53 22.53 -19.48
CA MET A 163 -15.00 21.69 -18.37
C MET A 163 -16.25 20.89 -18.75
N GLN A 164 -17.17 21.49 -19.50
CA GLN A 164 -18.38 20.83 -20.00
C GLN A 164 -18.06 19.72 -21.02
N LYS A 165 -17.07 19.96 -21.90
CA LYS A 165 -16.58 18.93 -22.83
C LYS A 165 -15.89 17.77 -22.11
N LEU A 166 -15.03 18.07 -21.14
CA LEU A 166 -14.32 17.05 -20.36
C LEU A 166 -15.28 16.19 -19.52
N ASP A 167 -16.32 16.77 -18.93
CA ASP A 167 -17.30 15.98 -18.17
C ASP A 167 -18.15 15.08 -19.09
N ARG A 168 -18.55 15.54 -20.28
CA ARG A 168 -19.22 14.69 -21.28
C ARG A 168 -18.33 13.55 -21.76
N LEU A 169 -17.05 13.81 -22.02
CA LEU A 169 -16.07 12.81 -22.40
C LEU A 169 -15.87 11.76 -21.29
N LYS A 170 -15.83 12.18 -20.02
CA LYS A 170 -15.84 11.29 -18.85
C LYS A 170 -17.10 10.41 -18.76
N HIS A 171 -18.26 10.89 -19.23
CA HIS A 171 -19.48 10.10 -19.23
C HIS A 171 -19.56 9.13 -20.42
N GLY A 172 -19.20 9.57 -21.63
CA GLY A 172 -19.20 8.71 -22.81
C GLY A 172 -18.21 7.54 -22.71
N LEU A 173 -17.02 7.77 -22.15
CA LEU A 173 -16.01 6.73 -21.89
C LEU A 173 -16.29 5.86 -20.64
N ARG A 174 -17.52 5.87 -20.10
CA ARG A 174 -17.97 4.97 -19.02
C ARG A 174 -19.03 3.95 -19.47
N SER A 175 -19.55 4.13 -20.67
CA SER A 175 -20.65 3.35 -21.26
C SER A 175 -20.17 1.97 -21.71
#